data_AF-A0A929JR71-F1
#
_entry.id   AF-A0A929JR71-F1
#
_cell.length_a   1.000
_cell.length_b   1.000
_cell.length_c   1.000
_cell.angle_alpha   90.00
_cell.angle_beta   90.00
_cell.angle_gamma   90.00
#
_symmetry.space_group_name_H-M   'P 1'
#
loop_
_entity.id
_entity.type
_entity.pdbx_description
1 polymer ?
#
loop_
_entity_poly.entity_id
_entity_poly.type
_entity_poly.pdbx_seq_one_letter_code
_entity_poly.pdbx_strand_id
1 'polypeptide(L)'
;MDPKDIERIRPFKLVKYFTFSSLIVILMGSLALSMVIARRAETVLIKKSEDYALLMAENLNHQVFLQFLVPAALQFGPVIKLRNKTLFERLDQVVRNTLHSFTVETVNIFDRENNVIFYSFDEDLVGKKGVGGIDYQQA
;
A
#
# COMPACT_ATOMS: atom_id res chain seq x y z
N MET A 1 24.71 -26.67 64.54
CA MET A 1 25.25 -26.41 63.18
C MET A 1 26.62 -25.79 63.33
N ASP A 2 27.65 -26.43 62.78
CA ASP A 2 29.03 -25.93 62.83
C ASP A 2 29.17 -24.74 61.86
N PRO A 3 29.76 -23.60 62.26
CA PRO A 3 29.99 -22.45 61.38
C PRO A 3 30.82 -22.78 60.11
N LYS A 4 31.53 -23.91 60.06
CA LYS A 4 32.25 -24.39 58.87
C LYS A 4 31.35 -24.88 57.73
N ASP A 5 30.10 -25.26 58.01
CA ASP A 5 29.18 -25.79 56.97
C ASP A 5 28.57 -24.67 56.10
N ILE A 6 28.58 -23.43 56.58
CA ILE A 6 28.04 -22.26 55.88
C ILE A 6 29.00 -21.81 54.75
N GLU A 7 30.29 -22.16 54.83
CA GLU A 7 31.29 -21.76 53.84
C GLU A 7 31.21 -22.57 52.52
N ARG A 8 30.50 -23.71 52.53
CA ARG A 8 30.42 -24.65 51.40
C ARG A 8 29.29 -24.36 50.40
N ILE A 9 28.38 -23.44 50.70
CA ILE A 9 27.27 -23.06 49.81
C ILE A 9 27.60 -21.74 49.10
N ARG A 10 28.80 -21.63 48.50
CA ARG A 10 29.02 -20.57 47.50
C ARG A 10 28.35 -21.01 46.21
N PRO A 11 27.37 -20.27 45.66
CA PRO A 11 26.78 -20.62 44.38
C PRO A 11 27.91 -20.78 43.35
N PHE A 12 27.93 -21.93 42.67
CA PHE A 12 28.98 -22.29 41.74
C PHE A 12 29.19 -21.16 40.73
N LYS A 13 30.37 -20.52 40.75
CA LYS A 13 30.69 -19.36 39.90
C LYS A 13 30.43 -19.63 38.41
N LEU A 14 30.54 -20.89 38.00
CA LEU A 14 30.24 -21.35 36.64
C LEU A 14 28.79 -21.05 36.20
N VAL A 15 27.82 -21.22 37.09
CA VAL A 15 26.40 -20.94 36.81
C VAL A 15 26.21 -19.44 36.53
N LYS A 16 26.86 -18.57 37.31
CA LYS A 16 26.78 -17.11 37.11
C LYS A 16 27.30 -16.70 35.73
N TYR A 17 28.45 -17.24 35.31
CA TYR A 17 29.01 -16.94 33.98
C TYR A 17 28.17 -17.53 32.85
N PHE A 18 27.67 -18.76 33.02
CA PHE A 18 26.83 -19.44 32.04
C PHE A 18 25.50 -18.73 31.83
N THR A 19 24.82 -18.31 32.90
CA THR A 19 23.55 -17.60 32.79
C THR A 19 23.72 -16.23 32.13
N PHE A 20 24.79 -15.49 32.45
CA PHE A 20 25.02 -14.18 31.85
C PHE A 20 25.44 -14.28 30.37
N SER A 21 26.30 -15.24 30.03
CA SER A 21 26.72 -15.45 28.64
C SER A 21 25.58 -15.99 27.77
N SER A 22 24.81 -16.97 28.26
CA SER A 22 23.63 -17.48 27.55
C SER A 22 22.58 -16.39 27.33
N LEU A 23 22.33 -15.53 28.34
CA LEU A 23 21.43 -14.40 28.19
C LEU A 23 21.88 -13.45 27.08
N ILE A 24 23.17 -13.08 27.04
CA ILE A 24 23.72 -12.23 25.98
C ILE A 24 23.56 -12.89 24.60
N VAL A 25 23.88 -14.18 24.48
CA VAL A 25 23.73 -14.92 23.22
C VAL A 25 22.28 -14.97 22.76
N ILE A 26 21.34 -15.25 23.67
CA ILE A 26 19.91 -15.29 23.38
C ILE A 26 19.43 -13.90 22.94
N LEU A 27 19.81 -12.84 23.66
CA LEU A 27 19.44 -11.47 23.32
C LEU A 27 19.98 -11.08 21.94
N MET A 28 21.27 -11.30 21.66
CA MET A 28 21.86 -11.00 20.36
C MET A 28 21.20 -11.81 19.24
N GLY A 29 20.95 -13.11 19.47
CA GLY A 29 20.24 -13.96 18.52
C GLY A 29 18.82 -13.47 18.24
N SER A 30 18.09 -13.07 19.27
CA SER A 30 16.73 -12.54 19.13
C SER A 30 16.70 -11.21 18.37
N LEU A 31 17.66 -10.31 18.64
CA LEU A 31 17.79 -9.03 17.93
C LEU A 31 18.16 -9.23 16.46
N ALA A 32 19.11 -10.12 16.18
CA ALA A 32 19.50 -10.45 14.81
C ALA A 32 18.33 -11.06 14.03
N LEU A 33 17.61 -12.02 14.63
CA LEU A 33 16.44 -12.64 14.02
C LEU A 33 15.32 -11.62 13.79
N SER A 34 15.06 -10.75 14.76
CA SER A 34 14.08 -9.67 14.65
C SER A 34 14.40 -8.74 13.49
N MET A 35 15.67 -8.32 13.34
CA MET A 35 16.09 -7.48 12.21
C MET A 35 15.89 -8.16 10.85
N VAL A 36 16.18 -9.46 10.74
CA VAL A 36 15.95 -10.21 9.50
C VAL A 36 14.46 -10.31 9.17
N ILE A 37 13.62 -10.59 10.17
CA ILE A 37 12.16 -10.66 9.98
C ILE A 37 11.60 -9.30 9.59
N ALA A 38 12.00 -8.22 10.28
CA ALA A 38 11.52 -6.87 10.02
C ALA A 38 11.80 -6.43 8.57
N ARG A 39 13.04 -6.62 8.09
CA ARG A 39 13.42 -6.30 6.71
C ARG A 39 12.58 -7.08 5.68
N ARG A 40 12.34 -8.36 5.92
CA ARG A 40 11.51 -9.19 5.02
C ARG A 40 10.05 -8.76 5.05
N ALA A 41 9.51 -8.48 6.23
CA ALA A 41 8.13 -8.04 6.39
C ALA A 41 7.89 -6.72 5.65
N GLU A 42 8.81 -5.75 5.75
CA GLU A 42 8.75 -4.49 5.02
C GLU A 42 8.68 -4.70 3.51
N THR A 43 9.61 -5.49 2.94
CA THR A 43 9.61 -5.78 1.50
C THR A 43 8.32 -6.47 1.04
N VAL A 44 7.83 -7.45 1.81
CA VAL A 44 6.58 -8.16 1.48
C VAL A 44 5.38 -7.22 1.56
N LEU A 45 5.33 -6.32 2.54
CA LEU A 45 4.26 -5.34 2.68
C LEU A 45 4.24 -4.35 1.52
N ILE A 46 5.40 -3.82 1.12
CA ILE A 46 5.52 -2.93 -0.05
C ILE A 46 5.05 -3.66 -1.30
N LYS A 47 5.55 -4.88 -1.55
CA LYS A 47 5.18 -5.63 -2.75
C LYS A 47 3.69 -5.95 -2.79
N LYS A 48 3.09 -6.34 -1.66
CA LYS A 48 1.65 -6.54 -1.57
C LYS A 48 0.86 -5.26 -1.81
N SER A 49 1.36 -4.11 -1.36
CA SER A 49 0.74 -2.81 -1.62
C SER A 49 0.75 -2.48 -3.11
N GLU A 50 1.87 -2.71 -3.80
CA GLU A 50 1.98 -2.52 -5.26
C GLU A 50 1.02 -3.44 -6.03
N ASP A 51 1.04 -4.73 -5.71
CA ASP A 51 0.18 -5.72 -6.36
C ASP A 51 -1.30 -5.40 -6.12
N TYR A 52 -1.65 -4.95 -4.91
CA TYR A 52 -2.99 -4.48 -4.58
C TYR A 52 -3.38 -3.24 -5.40
N ALA A 53 -2.50 -2.22 -5.48
CA ALA A 53 -2.76 -1.01 -6.26
C ALA A 53 -2.96 -1.33 -7.75
N LEU A 54 -2.17 -2.26 -8.31
CA LEU A 54 -2.31 -2.72 -9.70
C LEU A 54 -3.67 -3.39 -9.92
N LEU A 55 -4.05 -4.34 -9.07
CA LEU A 55 -5.35 -5.02 -9.18
C LEU A 55 -6.53 -4.04 -9.03
N MET A 56 -6.40 -3.04 -8.16
CA MET A 56 -7.40 -1.98 -8.03
C MET A 56 -7.49 -1.14 -9.31
N ALA A 57 -6.36 -0.76 -9.90
CA ALA A 57 -6.33 -0.01 -11.16
C ALA A 57 -6.93 -0.81 -12.32
N GLU A 58 -6.61 -2.10 -12.44
CA GLU A 58 -7.17 -3.00 -13.46
C GLU A 58 -8.68 -3.16 -13.31
N ASN A 59 -9.14 -3.43 -12.08
CA ASN A 59 -10.57 -3.56 -11.78
C ASN A 59 -11.32 -2.25 -12.05
N LEU A 60 -10.76 -1.11 -11.64
CA LEU A 60 -11.34 0.20 -11.91
C LEU A 60 -11.43 0.48 -13.41
N ASN A 61 -10.35 0.24 -14.16
CA ASN A 61 -10.31 0.44 -15.60
C ASN A 61 -11.36 -0.41 -16.32
N HIS A 62 -11.50 -1.68 -15.92
CA HIS A 62 -12.52 -2.56 -16.45
C HIS A 62 -13.94 -2.03 -16.21
N GLN A 63 -14.24 -1.58 -14.98
CA GLN A 63 -15.56 -1.06 -14.63
C GLN A 63 -15.87 0.28 -15.31
N VAL A 64 -14.90 1.19 -15.40
CA VAL A 64 -15.03 2.45 -16.15
C VAL A 64 -15.27 2.16 -17.63
N PHE A 65 -14.56 1.20 -18.21
CA PHE A 65 -14.75 0.82 -19.61
C PHE A 65 -16.17 0.31 -19.88
N LEU A 66 -16.63 -0.69 -19.10
CA LEU A 66 -17.92 -1.33 -19.35
C LEU A 66 -19.12 -0.51 -18.91
N GLN A 67 -19.06 0.16 -17.76
CA GLN A 67 -20.22 0.82 -17.16
C GLN A 67 -20.35 2.30 -17.55
N PHE A 68 -19.26 2.90 -18.02
CA PHE A 68 -19.24 4.30 -18.45
C PHE A 68 -18.89 4.46 -19.92
N LEU A 69 -17.70 4.04 -20.38
CA LEU A 69 -17.23 4.35 -21.74
C LEU A 69 -18.09 3.69 -22.84
N VAL A 70 -18.39 2.40 -22.74
CA VAL A 70 -19.19 1.69 -23.75
C VAL A 70 -20.61 2.29 -23.86
N PRO A 71 -21.38 2.47 -22.76
CA PRO A 71 -22.69 3.12 -22.83
C PRO A 71 -22.63 4.57 -23.32
N ALA A 72 -21.64 5.35 -22.86
CA ALA A 72 -21.50 6.74 -23.27
C ALA A 72 -21.18 6.87 -24.76
N ALA A 73 -20.31 6.01 -25.31
CA ALA A 73 -19.98 6.00 -26.72
C ALA A 73 -21.17 5.64 -27.60
N LEU A 74 -22.03 4.71 -27.17
CA LEU A 74 -23.27 4.36 -27.87
C LEU A 74 -24.29 5.50 -27.86
N GLN A 75 -24.38 6.25 -26.76
CA GLN A 75 -25.40 7.30 -26.59
C GLN A 75 -24.97 8.66 -27.19
N PHE A 76 -23.68 9.01 -27.11
CA PHE A 76 -23.18 10.35 -27.47
C PHE A 76 -22.11 10.33 -28.58
N GLY A 77 -21.74 9.15 -29.10
CA GLY A 77 -20.69 8.97 -30.09
C GLY A 77 -19.27 8.91 -29.49
N PRO A 78 -18.22 8.76 -30.33
CA PRO A 78 -16.85 8.51 -29.89
C PRO A 78 -16.17 9.70 -29.17
N VAL A 79 -16.71 10.92 -29.29
CA VAL A 79 -16.12 12.13 -28.69
C VAL A 79 -16.91 12.53 -27.44
N ILE A 80 -16.55 11.94 -26.30
CA ILE A 80 -17.14 12.24 -25.01
C ILE A 80 -16.61 13.59 -24.53
N LYS A 81 -17.37 14.68 -24.77
CA LYS A 81 -17.05 15.99 -24.18
C LYS A 81 -17.49 16.00 -22.71
N LEU A 82 -16.54 15.76 -21.80
CA LEU A 82 -16.73 15.72 -20.34
C LEU A 82 -17.20 17.04 -19.69
N ARG A 83 -17.44 18.10 -20.47
CA ARG A 83 -18.15 19.30 -19.98
C ARG A 83 -19.65 19.05 -19.73
N ASN A 84 -20.14 17.86 -20.07
CA ASN A 84 -21.49 17.41 -19.73
C ASN A 84 -21.50 16.86 -18.30
N LYS A 85 -22.14 17.61 -17.40
CA LYS A 85 -22.29 17.28 -15.97
C LYS A 85 -22.82 15.85 -15.75
N THR A 86 -23.76 15.40 -16.57
CA THR A 86 -24.36 14.06 -16.45
C THR A 86 -23.35 12.94 -16.73
N LEU A 87 -22.43 13.14 -17.68
CA LEU A 87 -21.38 12.16 -17.96
C LEU A 87 -20.37 12.10 -16.81
N PHE A 88 -20.02 13.26 -16.23
CA PHE A 88 -19.15 13.32 -15.07
C PHE A 88 -19.78 12.65 -13.82
N GLU A 89 -21.04 12.97 -13.49
CA GLU A 89 -21.77 12.36 -12.37
C GLU A 89 -21.86 10.83 -12.52
N ARG A 90 -22.04 10.33 -13.75
CA ARG A 90 -22.08 8.89 -14.01
C ARG A 90 -20.71 8.23 -13.85
N LEU A 91 -19.65 8.89 -14.32
CA LEU A 91 -18.28 8.41 -14.09
C LEU A 91 -17.96 8.38 -12.59
N ASP A 92 -18.25 9.46 -11.86
CA ASP A 92 -18.05 9.56 -10.41
C ASP A 92 -18.76 8.42 -9.68
N GLN A 93 -20.01 8.15 -10.03
CA GLN A 93 -20.75 7.04 -9.45
C GLN A 93 -20.10 5.68 -9.73
N VAL A 94 -19.64 5.43 -10.96
CA VAL A 94 -18.95 4.17 -11.31
C VAL A 94 -17.64 4.03 -10.51
N VAL A 95 -16.83 5.09 -10.44
CA VAL A 95 -15.57 5.08 -9.70
C VAL A 95 -15.81 4.87 -8.21
N ARG A 96 -16.71 5.64 -7.60
CA ARG A 96 -17.04 5.51 -6.17
C ARG A 96 -17.63 4.15 -5.84
N ASN A 97 -18.54 3.63 -6.66
CA ASN A 97 -19.12 2.30 -6.42
C ASN A 97 -18.07 1.18 -6.56
N THR A 98 -17.18 1.30 -7.54
CA THR A 98 -16.10 0.32 -7.74
C THR A 98 -15.13 0.34 -6.57
N LEU A 99 -14.89 1.51 -5.98
CA LEU A 99 -13.92 1.70 -4.91
C LEU A 99 -14.51 1.73 -3.49
N HIS A 100 -15.83 1.73 -3.34
CA HIS A 100 -16.50 1.89 -2.04
C HIS A 100 -16.07 0.86 -0.99
N SER A 101 -15.82 -0.38 -1.40
CA SER A 101 -15.39 -1.46 -0.51
C SER A 101 -13.88 -1.50 -0.30
N PHE A 102 -13.12 -0.59 -0.92
CA PHE A 102 -11.68 -0.52 -0.87
C PHE A 102 -11.24 0.76 -0.15
N THR A 103 -10.23 0.65 0.71
CA THR A 103 -9.68 1.82 1.42
C THR A 103 -8.70 2.56 0.51
N VAL A 104 -9.23 3.26 -0.49
CA VAL A 104 -8.45 4.07 -1.44
C VAL A 104 -8.61 5.54 -1.08
N GLU A 105 -7.50 6.18 -0.70
CA GLU A 105 -7.47 7.60 -0.31
C GLU A 105 -7.50 8.53 -1.54
N THR A 106 -6.82 8.14 -2.62
CA THR A 106 -6.67 9.00 -3.80
C THR A 106 -6.81 8.20 -5.09
N VAL A 107 -7.49 8.79 -6.05
CA VAL A 107 -7.63 8.28 -7.41
C VAL A 107 -7.43 9.46 -8.33
N ASN A 108 -6.57 9.31 -9.33
CA ASN A 108 -6.39 10.26 -10.42
C ASN A 108 -6.48 9.49 -11.73
N ILE A 109 -7.36 9.90 -12.62
CA ILE A 109 -7.47 9.32 -13.96
C ILE A 109 -7.02 10.36 -14.97
N PHE A 110 -6.05 9.98 -15.80
CA PHE A 110 -5.38 10.87 -16.74
C PHE A 110 -5.86 10.66 -18.16
N ASP A 111 -5.99 11.73 -18.93
CA ASP A 111 -6.32 11.64 -20.34
C ASP A 111 -5.18 10.92 -21.08
N ARG A 112 -5.43 10.31 -22.23
CA ARG A 112 -4.38 9.58 -22.95
C ARG A 112 -3.38 10.48 -23.66
N GLU A 113 -3.76 11.71 -23.97
CA GLU A 113 -3.04 12.54 -24.94
C GLU A 113 -2.21 13.66 -24.30
N ASN A 114 -2.66 14.26 -23.19
CA ASN A 114 -2.12 15.54 -22.72
C ASN A 114 -1.63 15.54 -21.27
N ASN A 115 -1.56 14.38 -20.61
CA ASN A 115 -1.20 14.25 -19.18
C ASN A 115 -2.04 15.20 -18.30
N VAL A 116 -3.35 15.19 -18.53
CA VAL A 116 -4.33 16.00 -17.79
C VAL A 116 -5.16 15.10 -16.92
N ILE A 117 -5.30 15.46 -15.65
CA ILE A 117 -6.21 14.76 -14.73
C ILE A 117 -7.65 15.06 -15.18
N PHE A 118 -8.36 14.08 -15.73
CA PHE A 118 -9.75 14.24 -16.14
C PHE A 118 -10.75 13.84 -15.05
N TYR A 119 -10.31 13.10 -14.03
CA TYR A 119 -11.10 12.75 -12.86
C TYR A 119 -10.18 12.59 -11.65
N SER A 120 -10.62 13.09 -10.49
CA SER A 120 -9.93 12.87 -9.21
C SER A 120 -10.92 12.87 -8.05
N PHE A 121 -10.54 12.22 -6.95
CA PHE A 121 -11.23 12.42 -5.66
C PHE A 121 -10.95 13.80 -5.06
N ASP A 122 -9.86 14.45 -5.45
CA ASP A 122 -9.58 15.85 -5.15
C ASP A 122 -9.98 16.70 -6.37
N GLU A 123 -11.11 17.40 -6.25
CA GLU A 123 -11.66 18.23 -7.33
C GLU A 123 -10.69 19.33 -7.76
N ASP A 124 -9.81 19.81 -6.87
CA ASP A 124 -8.82 20.84 -7.19
C ASP A 124 -7.70 20.33 -8.11
N LEU A 125 -7.59 19.02 -8.31
CA LEU A 125 -6.64 18.41 -9.25
C LEU A 125 -7.20 18.28 -10.67
N VAL A 126 -8.52 18.32 -10.85
CA VAL A 126 -9.14 18.12 -12.16
C VAL A 126 -8.75 19.27 -13.10
N GLY A 127 -8.28 18.91 -14.30
CA GLY A 127 -7.81 19.85 -15.31
C GLY A 127 -6.36 20.30 -15.16
N LYS A 128 -5.64 19.92 -14.09
CA LYS A 128 -4.20 20.16 -13.96
C LYS A 128 -3.42 19.30 -14.96
N LYS A 129 -2.42 19.91 -15.59
CA LYS A 129 -1.53 19.26 -16.57
C LYS A 129 -0.17 18.94 -15.97
N GLY A 130 0.46 17.86 -16.44
CA GLY A 130 1.86 17.57 -16.11
C GLY A 130 2.09 17.02 -14.71
N VAL A 131 1.04 16.61 -14.00
CA VAL A 131 1.11 16.10 -12.63
C VAL A 131 1.41 14.60 -12.59
N GLY A 132 1.17 13.87 -13.70
CA GLY A 132 1.34 12.41 -13.76
C GLY A 132 2.79 11.90 -13.76
N GLY A 133 3.78 12.79 -13.85
CA GLY A 133 5.20 12.44 -13.71
C GLY A 133 5.68 11.32 -14.63
N ILE A 134 6.56 10.46 -14.10
CA ILE A 134 7.14 9.32 -14.81
C ILE A 134 6.14 8.17 -14.99
N ASP A 135 5.20 8.00 -14.05
CA ASP A 135 4.24 6.89 -14.07
C ASP A 135 3.25 7.03 -15.24
N TYR A 136 2.85 8.26 -15.56
CA TYR A 136 2.05 8.54 -16.75
C TYR A 136 2.78 8.19 -18.06
N GLN A 137 4.10 8.37 -18.12
CA GLN A 137 4.88 8.10 -19.34
C GLN A 137 5.10 6.61 -19.59
N GLN A 138 4.98 5.78 -18.56
CA GLN A 138 5.23 4.34 -18.62
C GLN A 138 3.94 3.50 -18.71
N ALA A 139 2.77 4.13 -18.55
CA ALA A 139 1.43 3.52 -18.62
C ALA A 139 0.95 3.31 -20.07
#